data_AF-A0A833QRY4-F1
#
_entry.id   AF-A0A833QRY4-F1
#
_cell.length_a   1.000
_cell.length_b   1.000
_cell.length_c   1.000
_cell.angle_alpha   90.00
_cell.angle_beta   90.00
_cell.angle_gamma   90.00
#
_symmetry.space_group_name_H-M   'P 1'
#
loop_
_entity.id
_entity.type
_entity.pdbx_description
1 polymer ?
#
loop_
_entity_poly.entity_id
_entity_poly.type
_entity_poly.pdbx_seq_one_letter_code
_entity_poly.pdbx_strand_id
1 'polypeptide(L)'
;MADYTKKKKELSVQSPSVHPTNNTPASSSHSKFHVNRRHVTYLCACCTGITAILSLVILILSFTLFKVRDPTLTLNSITVDDFRINTSMSQKNLVSANVTLVSDISIKNPNMVSFKFSRTLTEFYYKGGTLGVAYAPAGQLGARKDTRLNVTMDVVANRIVEDNINVIENIFLHGEVDLTSYTSVKGRVSVFGLYKKDMEVGLNCSVVLGLSIINVEIKSTACQASDLKE
;
A
#
# COMPACT_ATOMS: atom_id res chain seq x y z
N MET A 1 63.42 -67.24 -30.60
CA MET A 1 62.52 -67.99 -31.51
C MET A 1 62.10 -67.05 -32.63
N ALA A 2 62.59 -67.35 -33.85
CA ALA A 2 62.21 -66.95 -35.22
C ALA A 2 61.54 -65.56 -35.43
N ASP A 3 62.14 -64.57 -36.11
CA ASP A 3 62.51 -64.48 -37.54
C ASP A 3 61.35 -64.78 -38.50
N TYR A 4 60.95 -63.80 -39.32
CA TYR A 4 60.95 -64.00 -40.78
C TYR A 4 60.80 -62.66 -41.52
N THR A 5 61.91 -62.29 -42.16
CA THR A 5 62.07 -61.25 -43.16
C THR A 5 61.44 -61.67 -44.49
N LYS A 6 60.81 -60.77 -45.27
CA LYS A 6 60.66 -60.98 -46.72
C LYS A 6 60.76 -59.69 -47.53
N LYS A 7 61.79 -59.66 -48.37
CA LYS A 7 62.20 -58.63 -49.33
C LYS A 7 62.11 -59.22 -50.74
N LYS A 8 61.49 -58.54 -51.71
CA LYS A 8 61.68 -58.74 -53.17
C LYS A 8 60.85 -57.69 -53.93
N LYS A 9 61.19 -57.10 -55.07
CA LYS A 9 62.41 -56.75 -55.83
C LYS A 9 61.85 -55.92 -57.02
N GLU A 10 62.53 -54.85 -57.40
CA GLU A 10 62.15 -53.94 -58.50
C GLU A 10 62.00 -54.62 -59.87
N LEU A 11 61.13 -54.03 -60.72
CA LEU A 11 61.31 -54.01 -62.17
C LEU A 11 60.78 -52.68 -62.75
N SER A 12 61.68 -52.03 -63.48
CA SER A 12 61.56 -50.79 -64.26
C SER A 12 60.66 -50.96 -65.51
N VAL A 13 60.06 -49.88 -66.03
CA VAL A 13 60.25 -49.38 -67.43
C VAL A 13 59.34 -48.17 -67.76
N GLN A 14 60.03 -47.10 -68.20
CA GLN A 14 59.75 -45.98 -69.12
C GLN A 14 58.58 -44.98 -68.99
N SER A 15 59.02 -43.72 -69.21
CA SER A 15 58.34 -42.41 -69.30
C SER A 15 57.57 -42.21 -70.61
N PRO A 16 56.59 -41.29 -70.66
CA PRO A 16 56.82 -40.08 -71.45
C PRO A 16 56.37 -38.74 -70.78
N SER A 17 57.06 -37.70 -71.23
CA SER A 17 57.04 -36.27 -70.84
C SER A 17 55.75 -35.52 -71.20
N VAL A 18 55.29 -34.58 -70.34
CA VAL A 18 54.79 -33.21 -70.70
C VAL A 18 54.84 -32.27 -69.46
N HIS A 19 55.34 -31.05 -69.68
CA HIS A 19 55.60 -29.85 -68.84
C HIS A 19 54.35 -29.17 -68.17
N PRO A 20 54.46 -28.01 -67.46
CA PRO A 20 55.19 -27.65 -66.21
C PRO A 20 54.22 -27.17 -65.10
N THR A 21 54.60 -27.22 -63.82
CA THR A 21 54.10 -26.19 -62.87
C THR A 21 55.03 -26.02 -61.68
N ASN A 22 55.60 -24.81 -61.56
CA ASN A 22 56.24 -24.29 -60.36
C ASN A 22 55.32 -24.45 -59.16
N ASN A 23 55.82 -24.95 -58.02
CA ASN A 23 55.24 -24.67 -56.71
C ASN A 23 56.33 -24.69 -55.61
N THR A 24 56.62 -23.48 -55.16
CA THR A 24 57.35 -23.07 -53.95
C THR A 24 56.67 -23.62 -52.67
N PRO A 25 57.40 -23.88 -51.57
CA PRO A 25 56.89 -24.56 -50.38
C PRO A 25 55.69 -23.88 -49.72
N ALA A 26 54.74 -24.72 -49.28
CA ALA A 26 53.59 -24.35 -48.47
C ALA A 26 54.06 -23.76 -47.13
N SER A 27 54.05 -22.43 -47.04
CA SER A 27 54.05 -21.71 -45.77
C SER A 27 52.63 -21.75 -45.20
N SER A 28 52.43 -22.51 -44.13
CA SER A 28 51.20 -22.51 -43.36
C SER A 28 51.02 -21.14 -42.70
N SER A 29 50.25 -20.27 -43.36
CA SER A 29 49.87 -18.96 -42.85
C SER A 29 48.91 -19.13 -41.66
N HIS A 30 49.41 -18.93 -40.43
CA HIS A 30 48.56 -18.59 -39.29
C HIS A 30 47.86 -17.26 -39.63
N SER A 31 46.59 -17.32 -40.02
CA SER A 31 45.75 -16.13 -40.14
C SER A 31 45.55 -15.54 -38.74
N LYS A 32 46.42 -14.61 -38.37
CA LYS A 32 46.20 -13.72 -37.22
C LYS A 32 45.00 -12.86 -37.58
N PHE A 33 43.82 -13.22 -37.07
CA PHE A 33 42.65 -12.36 -37.09
C PHE A 33 42.98 -11.14 -36.21
N HIS A 34 43.60 -10.12 -36.80
CA HIS A 34 43.83 -8.82 -36.18
C HIS A 34 42.48 -8.12 -36.07
N VAL A 35 41.63 -8.56 -35.12
CA VAL A 35 40.54 -7.70 -34.66
C VAL A 35 41.22 -6.47 -34.09
N ASN A 36 40.95 -5.30 -34.68
CA ASN A 36 41.47 -4.04 -34.18
C ASN A 36 41.06 -3.89 -32.71
N ARG A 37 42.01 -4.13 -31.81
CA ARG A 37 41.84 -4.16 -30.34
C ARG A 37 41.12 -2.90 -29.84
N ARG A 38 41.32 -1.78 -30.54
CA ARG A 38 40.64 -0.49 -30.31
C ARG A 38 39.12 -0.59 -30.53
N HIS A 39 38.66 -1.20 -31.62
CA HIS A 39 37.22 -1.32 -31.94
C HIS A 39 36.46 -2.18 -30.93
N VAL A 40 37.06 -3.27 -30.44
CA VAL A 40 36.47 -4.12 -29.39
C VAL A 40 36.42 -3.39 -28.05
N THR A 41 37.43 -2.56 -27.75
CA THR A 41 37.47 -1.77 -26.52
C THR A 41 36.43 -0.65 -26.54
N TYR A 42 36.24 0.03 -27.68
CA TYR A 42 35.17 1.03 -27.86
C TYR A 42 33.76 0.41 -27.79
N LEU A 43 33.57 -0.78 -28.37
CA LEU A 43 32.29 -1.49 -28.30
C LEU A 43 31.98 -1.95 -26.87
N CYS A 44 32.97 -2.49 -26.14
CA CYS A 44 32.84 -2.84 -24.73
C CYS A 44 32.56 -1.60 -23.86
N ALA A 45 33.28 -0.49 -24.09
CA ALA A 45 33.05 0.76 -23.37
C ALA A 45 31.63 1.30 -23.59
N CYS A 46 31.14 1.25 -24.82
CA CYS A 46 29.76 1.62 -25.16
C CYS A 46 28.73 0.74 -24.43
N CYS A 47 28.93 -0.58 -24.43
CA CYS A 47 28.06 -1.51 -23.70
C CYS A 47 28.05 -1.21 -22.20
N THR A 48 29.23 -0.97 -21.60
CA THR A 48 29.30 -0.62 -20.17
C THR A 48 28.58 0.69 -19.86
N GLY A 49 28.72 1.71 -20.70
CA GLY A 49 28.02 2.99 -20.55
C GLY A 49 26.50 2.84 -20.62
N ILE A 50 25.99 2.07 -21.60
CA ILE A 50 24.55 1.79 -21.73
C ILE A 50 24.04 1.03 -20.51
N THR A 51 24.75 -0.01 -20.05
CA THR A 51 24.35 -0.77 -18.86
C THR A 51 24.37 0.10 -17.59
N ALA A 52 25.35 0.98 -17.46
CA ALA A 52 25.44 1.91 -16.33
C ALA A 52 24.24 2.87 -16.32
N ILE A 53 23.91 3.46 -17.47
CA ILE A 53 22.74 4.35 -17.60
C ILE A 53 21.44 3.58 -17.30
N LEU A 54 21.25 2.39 -17.88
CA LEU A 54 20.06 1.57 -17.61
C LEU A 54 19.95 1.22 -16.12
N SER A 55 21.05 0.85 -15.47
CA SER A 55 21.07 0.54 -14.03
C SER A 55 20.69 1.75 -13.18
N LEU A 56 21.18 2.95 -13.53
CA LEU A 56 20.85 4.20 -12.85
C LEU A 56 19.36 4.54 -13.01
N VAL A 57 18.82 4.40 -14.23
CA VAL A 57 17.40 4.61 -14.50
C VAL A 57 16.53 3.64 -13.71
N ILE A 58 16.89 2.36 -13.66
CA ILE A 58 16.17 1.34 -12.88
C ILE A 58 16.23 1.66 -11.37
N LEU A 59 17.38 2.11 -10.87
CA LEU A 59 17.52 2.52 -9.46
C LEU A 59 16.60 3.71 -9.12
N ILE A 60 16.60 4.75 -9.96
CA ILE A 60 15.73 5.92 -9.77
C ILE A 60 14.25 5.50 -9.84
N LEU A 61 13.88 4.67 -10.82
CA LEU A 61 12.51 4.18 -10.95
C LEU A 61 12.10 3.33 -9.74
N SER A 62 12.98 2.46 -9.26
CA SER A 62 12.71 1.64 -8.07
C SER A 62 12.49 2.53 -6.85
N PHE A 63 13.37 3.50 -6.60
CA PHE A 63 13.23 4.40 -5.46
C PHE A 63 11.95 5.24 -5.53
N THR A 64 11.58 5.72 -6.72
CA THR A 64 10.38 6.53 -6.91
C THR A 64 9.09 5.72 -6.79
N LEU A 65 9.06 4.46 -7.26
CA LEU A 65 7.89 3.59 -7.18
C LEU A 65 7.68 2.97 -5.80
N PHE A 66 8.77 2.62 -5.09
CA PHE A 66 8.71 2.02 -3.75
C PHE A 66 8.71 3.04 -2.62
N LYS A 67 8.59 4.34 -2.92
CA LYS A 67 8.43 5.38 -1.90
C LYS A 67 7.12 5.14 -1.12
N VAL A 68 7.29 4.76 0.16
CA VAL A 68 6.16 4.53 1.07
C VAL A 68 5.44 5.85 1.36
N ARG A 69 4.12 5.85 1.17
CA ARG A 69 3.19 6.97 1.40
C ARG A 69 2.16 6.57 2.45
N ASP A 70 1.67 7.56 3.18
CA ASP A 70 0.68 7.34 4.24
C ASP A 70 -0.67 6.91 3.66
N PRO A 71 -1.33 5.88 4.23
CA PRO A 71 -2.70 5.54 3.88
C PRO A 71 -3.63 6.73 4.06
N THR A 72 -4.67 6.80 3.25
CA THR A 72 -5.67 7.87 3.36
C THR A 72 -6.95 7.32 3.98
N LEU A 73 -7.44 7.98 5.03
CA LEU A 73 -8.74 7.71 5.62
C LEU A 73 -9.77 8.67 5.05
N THR A 74 -10.93 8.17 4.66
CA THR A 74 -12.04 8.99 4.18
C THR A 74 -13.34 8.56 4.81
N LEU A 75 -14.13 9.51 5.31
CA LEU A 75 -15.51 9.26 5.68
C LEU A 75 -16.37 9.23 4.42
N ASN A 76 -17.07 8.11 4.16
CA ASN A 76 -17.96 7.96 3.02
C ASN A 76 -19.37 8.45 3.35
N SER A 77 -19.91 8.04 4.50
CA SER A 77 -21.24 8.42 4.95
C SER A 77 -21.41 8.21 6.45
N ILE A 78 -22.38 8.91 7.03
CA ILE A 78 -22.87 8.67 8.39
C ILE A 78 -24.37 8.47 8.27
N THR A 79 -24.88 7.47 8.98
CA THR A 79 -26.29 7.11 8.99
C THR A 79 -26.77 6.95 10.41
N VAL A 80 -28.03 7.28 10.66
CA VAL A 80 -28.73 6.94 11.90
C VAL A 80 -29.35 5.57 11.70
N ASP A 81 -28.87 4.58 12.45
CA ASP A 81 -29.33 3.19 12.35
C ASP A 81 -30.53 2.94 13.27
N ASP A 82 -30.49 3.48 14.49
CA ASP A 82 -31.59 3.37 15.46
C ASP A 82 -31.79 4.68 16.23
N PHE A 83 -33.04 4.95 16.57
CA PHE A 83 -33.44 6.06 17.43
C PHE A 83 -34.57 5.63 18.35
N ARG A 84 -34.33 5.71 19.67
CA ARG A 84 -35.29 5.27 20.68
C ARG A 84 -35.39 6.30 21.80
N ILE A 85 -36.61 6.71 22.13
CA ILE A 85 -36.89 7.48 23.33
C ILE A 85 -37.52 6.56 24.37
N ASN A 86 -36.92 6.49 25.56
CA ASN A 86 -37.50 5.81 26.70
C ASN A 86 -37.94 6.86 27.72
N THR A 87 -39.21 6.80 28.11
CA THR A 87 -39.79 7.61 29.17
C THR A 87 -40.11 6.69 30.36
N SER A 88 -39.55 6.97 31.54
CA SER A 88 -39.85 6.21 32.75
C SER A 88 -40.66 7.05 33.72
N MET A 89 -41.91 6.63 33.97
CA MET A 89 -42.82 7.28 34.94
C MET A 89 -42.51 6.91 36.40
N SER A 90 -41.65 5.91 36.67
CA SER A 90 -41.43 5.41 38.05
C SER A 90 -40.31 6.10 38.84
N GLN A 91 -39.38 6.80 38.18
CA GLN A 91 -38.34 7.57 38.84
C GLN A 91 -38.11 8.88 38.09
N LYS A 92 -38.57 9.99 38.68
CA LYS A 92 -38.22 11.38 38.30
C LYS A 92 -38.55 11.82 36.85
N ASN A 93 -39.58 11.28 36.18
CA ASN A 93 -39.93 11.68 34.79
C ASN A 93 -38.71 11.76 33.87
N LEU A 94 -37.83 10.77 33.95
CA LEU A 94 -36.62 10.77 33.14
C LEU A 94 -36.99 10.41 31.70
N VAL A 95 -36.80 11.35 30.79
CA VAL A 95 -36.76 11.12 29.35
C VAL A 95 -35.31 10.80 29.00
N SER A 96 -35.10 9.67 28.33
CA SER A 96 -33.79 9.30 27.78
C SER A 96 -33.95 9.00 26.30
N ALA A 97 -32.97 9.38 25.49
CA ALA A 97 -32.94 8.96 24.09
C ALA A 97 -31.62 8.27 23.78
N ASN A 98 -31.72 7.23 22.97
CA ASN A 98 -30.60 6.48 22.42
C ASN A 98 -30.61 6.69 20.92
N VAL A 99 -29.47 7.11 20.37
CA VAL A 99 -29.24 7.28 18.94
C VAL A 99 -28.06 6.40 18.58
N THR A 100 -28.24 5.48 17.64
CA THR A 100 -27.16 4.68 17.10
C THR A 100 -26.72 5.27 15.77
N LEU A 101 -25.48 5.73 15.70
CA LEU A 101 -24.86 6.24 14.49
C LEU A 101 -23.93 5.18 13.91
N VAL A 102 -23.99 5.01 12.59
CA VAL A 102 -23.08 4.14 11.84
C VAL A 102 -22.33 4.98 10.81
N SER A 103 -21.01 4.99 10.94
CA SER A 103 -20.08 5.70 10.05
C SER A 103 -19.38 4.69 9.13
N ASP A 104 -19.48 4.90 7.81
CA ASP A 104 -18.73 4.16 6.79
C ASP A 104 -17.42 4.91 6.50
N ILE A 105 -16.29 4.31 6.89
CA ILE A 105 -14.95 4.86 6.69
C ILE A 105 -14.20 3.97 5.70
N SER A 106 -13.60 4.57 4.67
CA SER A 106 -12.67 3.87 3.77
C SER A 106 -11.22 4.12 4.18
N ILE A 107 -10.43 3.04 4.15
CA ILE A 107 -8.97 3.08 4.25
C ILE A 107 -8.41 2.78 2.87
N LYS A 108 -7.65 3.72 2.31
CA LYS A 108 -6.99 3.57 1.00
C LYS A 108 -5.49 3.40 1.18
N ASN A 109 -4.92 2.33 0.62
CA ASN A 109 -3.48 2.09 0.57
C ASN A 109 -2.90 2.64 -0.76
N PRO A 110 -2.15 3.76 -0.76
CA PRO A 110 -1.49 4.27 -1.96
C PRO A 110 -0.19 3.54 -2.29
N ASN A 111 0.24 2.53 -1.53
CA ASN A 111 1.52 1.87 -1.77
C ASN A 111 1.40 0.72 -2.78
N MET A 112 2.51 0.41 -3.47
CA MET A 112 2.63 -0.75 -4.37
C MET A 112 2.88 -2.07 -3.61
N VAL A 113 2.76 -2.04 -2.29
CA VAL A 113 2.99 -3.17 -1.38
C VAL A 113 1.83 -3.23 -0.38
N SER A 114 1.65 -4.37 0.27
CA SER A 114 0.55 -4.53 1.23
C SER A 114 0.76 -3.69 2.49
N PHE A 115 -0.32 -3.12 3.00
CA PHE A 115 -0.39 -2.43 4.27
C PHE A 115 -1.18 -3.29 5.26
N LYS A 116 -0.55 -3.70 6.36
CA LYS A 116 -1.22 -4.43 7.45
C LYS A 116 -1.55 -3.45 8.56
N PHE A 117 -2.80 -3.41 8.99
CA PHE A 117 -3.24 -2.53 10.07
C PHE A 117 -3.77 -3.32 11.26
N SER A 118 -3.53 -2.78 12.44
CA SER A 118 -4.04 -3.29 13.71
C SER A 118 -5.49 -2.86 13.92
N ARG A 119 -6.08 -3.16 15.08
CA ARG A 119 -7.45 -2.74 15.39
C ARG A 119 -7.54 -1.22 15.32
N THR A 120 -8.52 -0.73 14.58
CA THR A 120 -8.82 0.70 14.50
C THR A 120 -9.51 1.13 15.79
N LEU A 121 -9.09 2.26 16.35
CA LEU A 121 -9.72 2.89 17.50
C LEU A 121 -10.45 4.14 17.02
N THR A 122 -11.72 4.29 17.39
CA THR A 122 -12.46 5.54 17.22
C THR A 122 -12.97 6.01 18.56
N GLU A 123 -12.63 7.24 18.93
CA GLU A 123 -13.08 7.90 20.14
C GLU A 123 -14.13 8.95 19.80
N PHE A 124 -15.16 9.06 20.62
CA PHE A 124 -16.27 10.00 20.42
C PHE A 124 -16.33 10.97 21.59
N TYR A 125 -16.61 12.23 21.28
CA TYR A 125 -16.57 13.34 22.22
C TYR A 125 -17.79 14.24 22.06
N TYR A 126 -18.20 14.83 23.19
CA TYR A 126 -19.19 15.89 23.26
C TYR A 126 -18.68 17.01 24.15
N LYS A 127 -18.63 18.24 23.64
CA LYS A 127 -18.08 19.41 24.36
C LYS A 127 -16.69 19.16 24.99
N GLY A 128 -15.87 18.32 24.36
CA GLY A 128 -14.53 17.95 24.85
C GLY A 128 -14.51 16.82 25.89
N GLY A 129 -15.64 16.33 26.37
CA GLY A 129 -15.75 15.13 27.22
C GLY A 129 -15.87 13.86 26.39
N THR A 130 -15.18 12.78 26.80
CA THR A 130 -15.25 11.48 26.13
C THR A 130 -16.62 10.82 26.37
N LEU A 131 -17.34 10.55 25.28
CA LEU A 131 -18.61 9.81 25.30
C LEU A 131 -18.39 8.29 25.28
N GLY A 132 -17.38 7.83 24.51
CA GLY A 132 -17.11 6.41 24.34
C GLY A 132 -16.05 6.11 23.29
N VAL A 133 -15.77 4.82 23.13
CA VAL A 133 -14.81 4.30 22.16
C VAL A 133 -15.41 3.12 21.38
N ALA A 134 -15.08 3.03 20.10
CA ALA A 134 -15.45 1.92 19.22
C ALA A 134 -14.20 1.33 18.57
N TYR A 135 -14.28 0.05 18.21
CA TYR A 135 -13.17 -0.68 17.58
C TYR A 135 -13.61 -1.29 16.26
N ALA A 136 -12.77 -1.16 15.24
CA ALA A 136 -12.87 -1.95 14.01
C ALA A 136 -11.78 -3.04 13.99
N PRO A 137 -12.03 -4.20 13.36
CA PRO A 137 -11.09 -5.30 13.34
C PRO A 137 -9.81 -4.95 12.58
N ALA A 138 -8.72 -5.62 12.94
CA ALA A 138 -7.46 -5.56 12.22
C ALA A 138 -7.59 -6.20 10.83
N GLY A 139 -6.73 -5.80 9.89
CA GLY A 139 -6.80 -6.31 8.52
C GLY A 139 -5.55 -6.07 7.69
N GLN A 140 -5.63 -6.45 6.42
CA GLN A 140 -4.57 -6.24 5.45
C GLN A 140 -5.14 -5.73 4.14
N LEU A 141 -4.56 -4.63 3.65
CA LEU A 141 -4.82 -4.07 2.33
C LEU A 141 -3.73 -4.48 1.36
N GLY A 142 -4.15 -4.94 0.18
CA GLY A 142 -3.25 -5.17 -0.95
C GLY A 142 -2.65 -3.86 -1.51
N ALA A 143 -1.74 -4.01 -2.46
CA ALA A 143 -1.18 -2.87 -3.18
C ALA A 143 -2.28 -2.08 -3.91
N ARG A 144 -2.31 -0.75 -3.73
CA ARG A 144 -3.29 0.15 -4.38
C ARG A 144 -4.76 -0.21 -4.13
N LYS A 145 -5.05 -0.91 -3.03
CA LYS A 145 -6.41 -1.30 -2.63
C LYS A 145 -6.94 -0.44 -1.50
N ASP A 146 -8.25 -0.45 -1.38
CA ASP A 146 -9.03 0.16 -0.34
C ASP A 146 -9.97 -0.86 0.31
N THR A 147 -10.39 -0.57 1.54
CA THR A 147 -11.41 -1.35 2.26
C THR A 147 -12.27 -0.41 3.06
N ARG A 148 -13.54 -0.78 3.23
CA ARG A 148 -14.48 -0.08 4.09
C ARG A 148 -14.51 -0.70 5.47
N LEU A 149 -14.77 0.13 6.47
CA LEU A 149 -14.96 -0.21 7.86
C LEU A 149 -16.20 0.52 8.35
N ASN A 150 -17.08 -0.21 9.01
CA ASN A 150 -18.23 0.38 9.67
C ASN A 150 -17.89 0.57 11.15
N VAL A 151 -18.10 1.78 11.64
CA VAL A 151 -17.94 2.13 13.05
C VAL A 151 -19.30 2.53 13.59
N THR A 152 -19.76 1.79 14.59
CA THR A 152 -21.05 2.04 15.25
C THR A 152 -20.82 2.73 16.59
N MET A 153 -21.64 3.74 16.89
CA MET A 153 -21.63 4.48 18.15
C MET A 153 -23.04 4.64 18.69
N ASP A 154 -23.23 4.23 19.94
CA ASP A 154 -24.48 4.45 20.67
C ASP A 154 -24.37 5.70 21.54
N VAL A 155 -25.13 6.72 21.16
CA VAL A 155 -25.20 8.00 21.85
C VAL A 155 -26.43 7.99 22.76
N VAL A 156 -26.19 8.00 24.06
CA VAL A 156 -27.25 8.07 25.07
C VAL A 156 -27.34 9.51 25.59
N ALA A 157 -28.50 10.15 25.44
CA ALA A 157 -28.71 11.57 25.79
C ALA A 157 -28.41 11.87 27.28
N ASN A 158 -28.65 10.92 28.18
CA ASN A 158 -28.33 11.06 29.61
C ASN A 158 -26.82 11.18 29.88
N ARG A 159 -25.95 10.74 28.95
CA ARG A 159 -24.49 10.92 29.06
C ARG A 159 -24.03 12.28 28.56
N ILE A 160 -24.85 12.94 27.75
CA ILE A 160 -24.60 14.27 27.18
C ILE A 160 -25.04 15.36 28.16
N VAL A 161 -26.07 15.08 28.96
CA VAL A 161 -26.68 16.03 29.88
C VAL A 161 -26.38 15.64 31.32
N GLU A 162 -25.72 16.53 32.07
CA GLU A 162 -25.60 16.43 33.53
C GLU A 162 -27.00 16.52 34.14
N ASP A 163 -27.66 15.39 34.44
CA ASP A 163 -28.85 15.14 35.30
C ASP A 163 -30.03 16.16 35.30
N ASN A 164 -30.05 17.12 34.38
CA ASN A 164 -31.01 18.22 34.32
C ASN A 164 -32.06 17.92 33.25
N ILE A 165 -33.23 17.47 33.71
CA ILE A 165 -34.38 17.11 32.86
C ILE A 165 -34.76 18.24 31.90
N ASN A 166 -34.67 19.51 32.33
CA ASN A 166 -34.99 20.67 31.51
C ASN A 166 -34.06 20.82 30.28
N VAL A 167 -32.81 20.36 30.38
CA VAL A 167 -31.84 20.42 29.27
C VAL A 167 -32.13 19.33 28.25
N ILE A 168 -32.55 18.14 28.70
CA ILE A 168 -33.00 17.05 27.82
C ILE A 168 -34.22 17.52 27.01
N GLU A 169 -35.24 18.05 27.67
CA GLU A 169 -36.44 18.55 26.96
C GLU A 169 -36.10 19.65 25.94
N ASN A 170 -35.24 20.61 26.29
CA ASN A 170 -34.84 21.67 25.36
C ASN A 170 -34.05 21.13 24.15
N ILE A 171 -33.22 20.11 24.34
CA ILE A 171 -32.47 19.48 23.25
C ILE A 171 -33.41 18.69 22.32
N PHE A 172 -34.44 18.02 22.85
CA PHE A 172 -35.40 17.27 22.02
C PHE A 172 -36.50 18.12 21.39
N LEU A 173 -36.73 19.33 21.90
CA LEU A 173 -37.69 20.24 21.30
C LEU A 173 -37.15 20.79 19.98
N HIS A 174 -35.93 21.37 19.93
CA HIS A 174 -35.29 21.84 18.69
C HIS A 174 -33.75 21.99 18.85
N GLY A 175 -33.10 21.04 19.53
CA GLY A 175 -31.68 21.15 19.85
C GLY A 175 -30.76 20.61 18.75
N GLU A 176 -29.58 21.22 18.66
CA GLU A 176 -28.46 20.71 17.90
C GLU A 176 -27.38 20.15 18.85
N VAL A 177 -26.80 19.01 18.49
CA VAL A 177 -25.74 18.36 19.22
C VAL A 177 -24.52 18.27 18.32
N ASP A 178 -23.44 18.94 18.72
CA ASP A 178 -22.13 18.84 18.08
C ASP A 178 -21.35 17.67 18.69
N LEU A 179 -21.13 16.64 17.88
CA LEU A 179 -20.33 15.48 18.22
C LEU A 179 -19.02 15.53 17.44
N THR A 180 -17.91 15.35 18.14
CA THR A 180 -16.62 15.16 17.50
C THR A 180 -16.14 13.74 17.66
N SER A 181 -15.38 13.25 16.69
CA SER A 181 -14.80 11.92 16.72
C SER A 181 -13.39 11.93 16.20
N TYR A 182 -12.57 11.05 16.77
CA TYR A 182 -11.21 10.84 16.38
C TYR A 182 -10.98 9.36 16.07
N THR A 183 -10.61 9.05 14.84
CA THR A 183 -10.26 7.68 14.43
C THR A 183 -8.76 7.59 14.23
N SER A 184 -8.11 6.59 14.85
CA SER A 184 -6.70 6.24 14.63
C SER A 184 -6.57 4.82 14.07
N VAL A 185 -5.75 4.71 13.01
CA VAL A 185 -5.38 3.45 12.38
C VAL A 185 -3.86 3.30 12.40
N LYS A 186 -3.39 2.38 13.24
CA LYS A 186 -1.97 1.98 13.29
C LYS A 186 -1.72 0.80 12.37
N GLY A 187 -0.65 0.85 11.60
CA GLY A 187 -0.26 -0.24 10.71
C GLY A 187 1.21 -0.21 10.29
N ARG A 188 1.54 -1.15 9.40
CA ARG A 188 2.88 -1.42 8.93
C ARG A 188 2.88 -1.75 7.45
N VAL A 189 3.78 -1.11 6.72
CA VAL A 189 4.12 -1.47 5.34
C VAL A 189 5.39 -2.32 5.36
N SER A 190 5.43 -3.38 4.53
CA SER A 190 6.63 -4.18 4.33
C SER A 190 6.97 -4.27 2.84
N VAL A 191 8.18 -3.82 2.49
CA VAL A 191 8.73 -3.86 1.13
C VAL A 191 9.67 -5.07 1.04
N PHE A 192 9.26 -6.08 0.26
CA PHE A 192 9.98 -7.35 0.05
C PHE A 192 10.45 -8.06 1.33
N GLY A 193 9.80 -7.81 2.48
CA GLY A 193 10.19 -8.38 3.78
C GLY A 193 11.44 -7.78 4.42
N LEU A 194 12.24 -7.01 3.67
CA LEU A 194 13.52 -6.44 4.11
C LEU A 194 13.33 -5.10 4.83
N TYR A 195 12.49 -4.22 4.25
CA TYR A 195 12.21 -2.92 4.83
C TYR A 195 10.79 -2.89 5.41
N LYS A 196 10.67 -2.48 6.67
CA LYS A 196 9.40 -2.35 7.39
C LYS A 196 9.29 -0.92 7.89
N LYS A 197 8.15 -0.28 7.64
CA LYS A 197 7.84 1.06 8.14
C LYS A 197 6.51 0.99 8.90
N ASP A 198 6.55 1.36 10.17
CA ASP A 198 5.36 1.58 10.99
C ASP A 198 4.78 2.96 10.68
N MET A 199 3.45 3.03 10.70
CA MET A 199 2.69 4.18 10.25
C MET A 199 1.41 4.30 11.07
N GLU A 200 1.04 5.51 11.43
CA GLU A 200 -0.23 5.81 12.06
C GLU A 200 -0.89 6.94 11.28
N VAL A 201 -2.17 6.77 10.96
CA VAL A 201 -2.97 7.79 10.29
C VAL A 201 -4.26 7.98 11.06
N GLY A 202 -4.76 9.21 11.08
CA GLY A 202 -6.01 9.49 11.77
C GLY A 202 -6.92 10.44 11.03
N LEU A 203 -8.17 10.46 11.50
CA LEU A 203 -9.27 11.23 10.91
C LEU A 203 -10.05 11.89 12.06
N ASN A 204 -10.11 13.21 12.03
CA ASN A 204 -10.97 14.00 12.91
C ASN A 204 -12.25 14.34 12.16
N CYS A 205 -13.41 14.09 12.76
CA CYS A 205 -14.70 14.44 12.19
C CYS A 205 -15.55 15.19 13.22
N SER A 206 -16.27 16.21 12.75
CA SER A 206 -17.31 16.94 13.48
C SER A 206 -18.65 16.72 12.79
N VAL A 207 -19.67 16.38 13.57
CA VAL A 207 -21.02 16.04 13.10
C VAL A 207 -22.01 16.82 13.93
N VAL A 208 -22.87 17.59 13.27
CA VAL A 208 -23.97 18.28 13.93
C VAL A 208 -25.25 17.49 13.70
N LEU A 209 -25.84 17.00 14.78
CA LEU A 209 -27.14 16.33 14.77
C LEU A 209 -28.23 17.32 15.16
N GLY A 210 -29.29 17.40 14.37
CA GLY A 210 -30.56 17.98 14.79
C GLY A 210 -31.41 16.90 15.44
N LEU A 211 -31.86 17.14 16.66
CA LEU A 211 -32.72 16.22 17.40
C LEU A 211 -34.14 16.75 17.47
N SER A 212 -35.11 15.85 17.29
CA SER A 212 -36.51 16.09 17.58
C SER A 212 -37.08 14.91 18.38
N ILE A 213 -38.32 15.05 18.84
CA ILE A 213 -39.05 13.99 19.53
C ILE A 213 -39.27 12.76 18.63
N ILE A 214 -39.28 12.93 17.30
CA ILE A 214 -39.72 11.90 16.35
C ILE A 214 -38.56 11.38 15.50
N ASN A 215 -37.55 12.21 15.25
CA ASN A 215 -36.44 11.88 14.37
C ASN A 215 -35.13 12.54 14.77
N VAL A 216 -34.05 11.99 14.22
CA VAL A 216 -32.71 12.56 14.26
C VAL A 216 -32.25 12.82 12.84
N GLU A 217 -31.68 13.99 12.60
CA GLU A 217 -31.19 14.40 11.29
C GLU A 217 -29.73 14.83 11.39
N ILE A 218 -28.92 14.49 10.39
CA ILE A 218 -27.55 14.99 10.28
C ILE A 218 -27.60 16.33 9.55
N LYS A 219 -27.32 17.42 10.26
CA LYS A 219 -27.33 18.79 9.70
C LYS A 219 -26.06 19.09 8.94
N SER A 220 -24.91 18.69 9.48
CA SER A 220 -23.63 18.90 8.82
C SER A 220 -22.60 17.86 9.25
N THR A 221 -21.60 17.66 8.41
CA THR A 221 -20.47 16.78 8.68
C THR A 221 -19.22 17.34 8.03
N ALA A 222 -18.14 17.43 8.79
CA ALA A 222 -16.84 17.88 8.30
C ALA A 222 -15.76 16.93 8.84
N CYS A 223 -14.89 16.44 7.96
CA CYS A 223 -13.79 15.57 8.35
C CYS A 223 -12.47 16.06 7.76
N GLN A 224 -11.41 15.94 8.55
CA GLN A 224 -10.06 16.33 8.17
C GLN A 224 -9.08 15.26 8.61
N ALA A 225 -8.05 15.02 7.79
CA ALA A 225 -6.93 14.19 8.21
C ALA A 225 -6.31 14.80 9.46
N SER A 226 -6.03 13.96 10.46
CA SER A 226 -5.36 14.41 11.67
C SER A 226 -3.85 14.25 11.50
N ASP A 227 -3.10 15.33 11.69
CA ASP A 227 -1.66 15.23 11.87
C ASP A 227 -1.39 14.61 13.24
N LEU A 228 -1.07 13.32 13.26
CA LEU A 228 -0.50 12.67 14.42
C LEU A 228 0.90 13.25 14.61
N LYS A 229 1.04 14.19 15.54
CA LYS A 229 2.36 14.59 16.03
C LYS A 229 2.96 13.39 16.77
N GLU A 230 3.95 12.76 16.15
CA GLU A 230 4.96 11.95 16.84
C GLU A 230 5.74 12.81 17.85
#